data_AF-A0A6A0AHY7-F1
#
_entry.id   AF-A0A6A0AHY7-F1
#
_cell.length_a   1.000
_cell.length_b   1.000
_cell.length_c   1.000
_cell.angle_alpha   90.00
_cell.angle_beta   90.00
_cell.angle_gamma   90.00
#
_symmetry.space_group_name_H-M   'P 1'
#
loop_
_entity.id
_entity.type
_entity.pdbx_description
1 polymer ?
#
loop_
_entity_poly.entity_id
_entity_poly.type
_entity_poly.pdbx_seq_one_letter_code
_entity_poly.pdbx_strand_id
1 'polypeptide(L)'
;MVSVLLCCLIDERLGSLPEGLAMLKALNLLMMKVLENCDRTAVFGALMHLLRVPHQRLLSMGNGDKALEGRWFDLVVKCMIKITKSLPATIETIDLHVLLLAVHKFFDALGGEEIRRRGAREDKPLRMVKTVLHEVCKLKGSAIHDYTRTIPGADLDPSLRPIIFPYIDLNLQ
;
A
#
# COMPACT_ATOMS: atom_id res chain seq x y z
N MET A 1 8.55 4.74 12.03
CA MET A 1 7.84 3.96 13.07
C MET A 1 7.21 2.68 12.51
N VAL A 2 6.23 2.76 11.58
CA VAL A 2 5.56 1.56 10.98
C VAL A 2 6.56 0.56 10.39
N SER A 3 7.54 1.04 9.62
CA SER A 3 8.58 0.19 9.03
C SER A 3 9.39 -0.63 10.05
N VAL A 4 9.66 -0.06 11.23
CA VAL A 4 10.42 -0.71 12.30
C VAL A 4 9.58 -1.79 12.96
N LEU A 5 8.30 -1.52 13.25
CA LEU A 5 7.37 -2.51 13.80
C LEU A 5 7.23 -3.72 12.86
N LEU A 6 7.06 -3.47 11.56
CA LEU A 6 6.99 -4.52 10.55
C LEU A 6 8.29 -5.33 10.47
N CYS A 7 9.46 -4.69 10.59
CA CYS A 7 10.75 -5.40 10.63
C CYS A 7 10.83 -6.35 11.83
N CYS A 8 10.43 -5.90 13.02
CA CYS A 8 10.43 -6.74 14.21
C CYS A 8 9.47 -7.92 14.07
N LEU A 9 8.31 -7.73 13.43
CA LEU A 9 7.31 -8.77 13.24
C LEU A 9 7.74 -9.89 12.29
N ILE A 10 8.73 -9.65 11.44
CA ILE A 10 9.28 -10.66 10.50
C ILE A 10 10.65 -11.17 10.92
N ASP A 11 11.22 -10.69 12.04
CA ASP A 11 12.51 -11.15 12.55
C ASP A 11 12.33 -12.45 13.32
N GLU A 12 12.74 -13.56 12.69
CA GLU A 12 12.64 -14.90 13.29
C GLU A 12 13.47 -15.03 14.58
N ARG A 13 14.57 -14.27 14.70
CA ARG A 13 15.42 -14.29 15.89
C ARG A 13 14.67 -13.77 17.11
N LEU A 14 13.77 -12.80 16.91
CA LEU A 14 12.93 -12.29 18.00
C LEU A 14 11.95 -13.36 18.49
N GLY A 15 11.47 -14.24 17.61
CA GLY A 15 10.60 -15.36 17.98
C GLY A 15 11.33 -16.47 18.76
N SER A 16 12.64 -16.63 18.55
CA SER A 16 13.46 -17.66 19.22
C SER A 16 13.92 -17.28 20.63
N LEU A 17 13.76 -16.02 21.05
CA LEU A 17 14.12 -15.58 22.39
C LEU A 17 13.13 -16.08 23.45
N PRO A 18 13.58 -16.28 24.71
CA PRO A 18 12.66 -16.40 25.85
C PRO A 18 11.71 -15.19 25.86
N GLU A 19 10.40 -15.43 25.97
CA GLU A 19 9.32 -14.42 25.87
C GLU A 19 9.11 -13.79 24.47
N GLY A 20 9.90 -14.18 23.47
CA GLY A 20 9.84 -13.65 22.11
C GLY A 20 8.47 -13.70 21.45
N LEU A 21 7.75 -14.81 21.64
CA LEU A 21 6.36 -14.96 21.15
C LEU A 21 5.38 -13.98 21.82
N ALA A 22 5.56 -13.67 23.10
CA ALA A 22 4.74 -12.68 23.79
C ALA A 22 5.03 -11.27 23.26
N MET A 23 6.32 -10.96 23.01
CA MET A 23 6.73 -9.71 22.37
C MET A 23 6.15 -9.56 20.97
N LEU A 24 6.21 -10.60 20.13
CA LEU A 24 5.62 -10.58 18.79
C LEU A 24 4.11 -10.33 18.84
N LYS A 25 3.40 -10.94 19.79
CA LYS A 25 1.96 -10.65 20.01
C LYS A 25 1.73 -9.18 20.41
N ALA A 26 2.53 -8.64 21.32
CA ALA A 26 2.42 -7.24 21.75
C ALA A 26 2.72 -6.27 20.59
N LEU A 27 3.74 -6.54 19.78
CA LEU A 27 4.08 -5.76 18.60
C LEU A 27 2.96 -5.80 17.56
N ASN A 28 2.34 -6.97 17.36
CA ASN A 28 1.22 -7.09 16.42
C ASN A 28 -0.01 -6.32 16.92
N LEU A 29 -0.32 -6.37 18.22
CA LEU A 29 -1.36 -5.56 18.84
C LEU A 29 -1.09 -4.06 18.66
N LEU A 30 0.16 -3.63 18.86
CA LEU A 30 0.57 -2.25 18.62
C LEU A 30 0.39 -1.86 17.15
N MET A 31 0.78 -2.72 16.21
CA MET A 31 0.58 -2.48 14.79
C MET A 31 -0.91 -2.31 14.46
N MET A 32 -1.78 -3.17 15.01
CA MET A 32 -3.23 -3.03 14.87
C MET A 32 -3.75 -1.70 15.41
N LYS A 33 -3.27 -1.28 16.59
CA LYS A 33 -3.64 0.02 17.16
C LYS A 33 -3.18 1.19 16.30
N VAL A 34 -2.00 1.11 15.69
CA VAL A 34 -1.52 2.11 14.72
C VAL A 34 -2.46 2.18 13.51
N LEU A 35 -2.83 1.03 12.93
CA LEU A 35 -3.76 1.00 11.79
C LEU A 35 -5.15 1.55 12.11
N GLU A 36 -5.60 1.36 13.35
CA GLU A 36 -6.95 1.75 13.79
C GLU A 36 -7.05 3.23 14.18
N ASN A 37 -6.04 3.75 14.89
CA ASN A 37 -6.13 5.02 15.62
C ASN A 37 -5.25 6.14 15.06
N CYS A 38 -4.29 5.85 14.17
CA CYS A 38 -3.51 6.90 13.52
C CYS A 38 -4.26 7.52 12.34
N ASP A 39 -3.79 8.69 11.90
CA ASP A 39 -4.29 9.36 10.71
C ASP A 39 -4.27 8.42 9.50
N ARG A 40 -5.45 8.24 8.89
CA ARG A 40 -5.65 7.21 7.86
C ARG A 40 -4.90 7.54 6.58
N THR A 41 -4.86 8.81 6.20
CA THR A 41 -4.11 9.29 5.05
C THR A 41 -2.62 8.97 5.20
N ALA A 42 -2.03 9.30 6.35
CA ALA A 42 -0.64 9.03 6.66
C ALA A 42 -0.33 7.53 6.71
N VAL A 43 -1.22 6.71 7.29
CA VAL A 43 -1.06 5.25 7.33
C VAL A 43 -1.10 4.64 5.92
N PHE A 44 -2.06 5.03 5.07
CA PHE A 44 -2.11 4.59 3.67
C PHE A 44 -0.85 5.00 2.92
N GLY A 45 -0.43 6.27 3.03
CA GLY A 45 0.79 6.77 2.39
C GLY A 45 2.05 6.01 2.84
N ALA A 46 2.17 5.72 4.14
CA ALA A 46 3.27 4.94 4.68
C ALA A 46 3.27 3.50 4.12
N LEU A 47 2.14 2.80 4.14
CA LEU A 47 2.07 1.44 3.63
C LEU A 47 2.28 1.35 2.11
N MET A 48 1.75 2.31 1.34
CA MET A 48 2.06 2.48 -0.08
C MET A 48 3.55 2.59 -0.35
N HIS A 49 4.24 3.41 0.45
CA HIS A 49 5.69 3.54 0.33
C HIS A 49 6.41 2.24 0.64
N LEU A 50 6.01 1.53 1.70
CA LEU A 50 6.62 0.25 2.14
C LEU A 50 6.34 -0.92 1.18
N LEU A 51 5.27 -0.86 0.38
CA LEU A 51 5.02 -1.79 -0.73
C LEU A 51 5.93 -1.56 -1.92
N ARG A 52 6.50 -0.36 -2.07
CA ARG A 52 7.40 -0.03 -3.17
C ARG A 52 8.86 -0.18 -2.77
N VAL A 53 9.20 0.27 -1.57
CA VAL A 53 10.58 0.33 -1.06
C VAL A 53 10.63 -0.44 0.27
N PRO A 54 11.11 -1.69 0.24
CA PRO A 54 11.35 -2.45 1.46
C PRO A 54 12.35 -1.73 2.36
N HIS A 55 12.22 -1.92 3.67
CA HIS A 55 13.11 -1.27 4.62
C HIS A 55 14.57 -1.74 4.44
N GLN A 56 15.54 -0.83 4.50
CA GLN A 56 16.96 -1.13 4.27
C GLN A 56 17.50 -2.25 5.17
N ARG A 57 16.95 -2.41 6.38
CA ARG A 57 17.34 -3.51 7.27
C ARG A 57 17.10 -4.90 6.67
N LEU A 58 16.16 -5.05 5.75
CA LEU A 58 15.94 -6.33 5.06
C LEU A 58 17.14 -6.71 4.20
N LEU A 59 17.80 -5.73 3.59
CA LEU A 59 19.03 -5.92 2.82
C LEU A 59 20.17 -6.41 3.73
N SER A 60 20.25 -5.88 4.96
CA SER A 60 21.28 -6.30 5.94
C SER A 60 20.96 -7.59 6.69
N MET A 61 19.69 -7.94 6.86
CA MET A 61 19.28 -9.16 7.59
C MET A 61 19.26 -10.40 6.71
N GLY A 62 19.03 -10.24 5.40
CA GLY A 62 18.73 -11.36 4.51
C GLY A 62 19.88 -11.84 3.63
N ASN A 63 21.01 -11.13 3.48
CA ASN A 63 22.01 -11.44 2.43
C ASN A 63 21.38 -11.64 1.02
N GLY A 64 20.26 -10.96 0.72
CA GLY A 64 19.49 -11.19 -0.51
C GLY A 64 18.45 -12.31 -0.44
N ASP A 65 18.05 -12.76 0.76
CA ASP A 65 16.98 -13.74 0.96
C ASP A 65 15.63 -13.23 0.46
N LYS A 66 15.24 -13.74 -0.71
CA LYS A 66 13.94 -13.48 -1.35
C LYS A 66 12.76 -13.94 -0.48
N ALA A 67 12.94 -14.90 0.43
CA ALA A 67 11.89 -15.34 1.32
C ALA A 67 11.57 -14.27 2.37
N LEU A 68 12.58 -13.61 2.94
CA LEU A 68 12.40 -12.51 3.88
C LEU A 68 11.73 -11.30 3.21
N GLU A 69 12.12 -10.98 1.98
CA GLU A 69 11.46 -9.94 1.16
C GLU A 69 9.99 -10.30 0.88
N GLY A 70 9.70 -11.57 0.55
CA GLY A 70 8.34 -12.07 0.37
C GLY A 70 7.49 -11.92 1.64
N ARG A 71 8.04 -12.28 2.81
CA ARG A 71 7.35 -12.12 4.11
C ARG A 71 7.07 -10.65 4.45
N TRP A 72 7.98 -9.75 4.10
CA TRP A 72 7.76 -8.31 4.25
C TRP A 72 6.56 -7.85 3.44
N PHE A 73 6.55 -8.13 2.13
CA PHE A 73 5.42 -7.74 1.27
C PHE A 73 4.11 -8.37 1.72
N ASP A 74 4.13 -9.64 2.14
CA ASP A 74 2.94 -10.30 2.68
C ASP A 74 2.40 -9.60 3.93
N LEU A 75 3.27 -9.13 4.83
CA LEU A 75 2.83 -8.42 6.02
C LEU A 75 2.31 -7.01 5.69
N VAL A 76 2.99 -6.26 4.81
CA VAL A 76 2.53 -4.94 4.36
C VAL A 76 1.17 -5.06 3.64
N VAL A 77 1.00 -6.06 2.78
CA VAL A 77 -0.27 -6.36 2.11
C VAL A 77 -1.35 -6.69 3.14
N LYS A 78 -1.07 -7.48 4.17
CA LYS A 78 -2.04 -7.73 5.26
C LYS A 78 -2.48 -6.44 5.97
N CYS A 79 -1.56 -5.53 6.25
CA CYS A 79 -1.87 -4.22 6.82
C CYS A 79 -2.74 -3.38 5.87
N MET A 80 -2.39 -3.33 4.58
CA MET A 80 -3.18 -2.65 3.54
C MET A 80 -4.59 -3.22 3.44
N ILE A 81 -4.76 -4.55 3.43
CA ILE A 81 -6.08 -5.20 3.42
C ILE A 81 -6.92 -4.74 4.61
N LYS A 82 -6.33 -4.71 5.82
CA LYS A 82 -7.05 -4.32 7.04
C LYS A 82 -7.59 -2.89 6.94
N ILE A 83 -6.78 -1.93 6.51
CA ILE A 83 -7.23 -0.53 6.39
C ILE A 83 -8.17 -0.32 5.21
N THR A 84 -7.96 -1.04 4.10
CA THR A 84 -8.83 -0.98 2.92
C THR A 84 -10.23 -1.49 3.26
N LYS A 85 -10.34 -2.57 4.04
CA LYS A 85 -11.63 -3.08 4.53
C LYS A 85 -12.40 -2.10 5.42
N SER A 86 -11.71 -1.15 6.05
CA SER A 86 -12.38 -0.10 6.84
C SER A 86 -12.75 1.15 6.04
N LEU A 87 -12.36 1.24 4.76
CA LEU A 87 -12.65 2.41 3.92
C LEU A 87 -14.12 2.80 3.89
N PRO A 88 -15.11 1.89 3.78
CA PRO A 88 -16.51 2.29 3.77
C PRO A 88 -16.93 3.13 4.99
N ALA A 89 -16.28 2.92 6.14
CA ALA A 89 -16.56 3.67 7.37
C ALA A 89 -15.64 4.88 7.57
N THR A 90 -14.49 4.96 6.89
CA THR A 90 -13.46 5.99 7.13
C THR A 90 -13.14 6.83 5.91
N ILE A 91 -13.85 6.67 4.79
CA ILE A 91 -13.51 7.34 3.52
C ILE A 91 -13.53 8.87 3.65
N GLU A 92 -14.44 9.42 4.45
CA GLU A 92 -14.56 10.86 4.67
C GLU A 92 -13.44 11.45 5.56
N THR A 93 -12.68 10.62 6.27
CA THR A 93 -11.55 11.07 7.10
C THR A 93 -10.21 10.98 6.37
N ILE A 94 -10.23 10.55 5.10
CA ILE A 94 -9.04 10.36 4.27
C ILE A 94 -8.96 11.48 3.24
N ASP A 95 -7.78 12.10 3.13
CA ASP A 95 -7.49 13.00 2.02
C ASP A 95 -7.23 12.17 0.75
N LEU A 96 -8.25 12.13 -0.10
CA LEU A 96 -8.20 11.39 -1.36
C LEU A 96 -7.24 11.99 -2.37
N HIS A 97 -6.93 13.29 -2.32
CA HIS A 97 -5.92 13.87 -3.20
C HIS A 97 -4.55 13.27 -2.90
N VAL A 98 -4.22 13.13 -1.60
CA VAL A 98 -2.95 12.54 -1.15
C VAL A 98 -2.92 11.04 -1.46
N LEU A 99 -4.02 10.32 -1.22
CA LEU A 99 -4.09 8.89 -1.51
C LEU A 99 -3.94 8.58 -3.01
N LEU A 100 -4.70 9.26 -3.87
CA LEU A 100 -4.62 9.07 -5.32
C LEU A 100 -3.27 9.47 -5.88
N LEU A 101 -2.65 10.53 -5.35
CA LEU A 101 -1.28 10.89 -5.71
C LEU A 101 -0.28 9.79 -5.33
N ALA A 102 -0.46 9.13 -4.17
CA ALA A 102 0.37 7.99 -3.79
C ALA A 102 0.18 6.78 -4.73
N VAL A 103 -1.07 6.49 -5.14
CA VAL A 103 -1.37 5.47 -6.17
C VAL A 103 -0.68 5.79 -7.49
N HIS A 104 -0.80 7.04 -7.94
CA HIS A 104 -0.17 7.51 -9.16
C HIS A 104 1.35 7.33 -9.10
N LYS A 105 2.00 7.81 -8.04
CA LYS A 105 3.45 7.65 -7.84
C LYS A 105 3.90 6.19 -7.82
N PHE A 106 3.07 5.29 -7.29
CA PHE A 106 3.36 3.85 -7.32
C PHE A 106 3.36 3.31 -8.75
N PHE A 107 2.34 3.63 -9.55
CA PHE A 107 2.28 3.20 -10.94
C PHE A 107 3.35 3.84 -11.82
N ASP A 108 3.57 5.14 -11.65
CA ASP A 108 4.57 5.90 -12.40
C ASP A 108 5.99 5.35 -12.15
N ALA A 109 6.34 5.08 -10.89
CA ALA A 109 7.63 4.50 -10.54
C ALA A 109 7.85 3.06 -11.06
N LEU A 110 6.78 2.30 -11.32
CA LEU A 110 6.90 0.99 -11.98
C LEU A 110 7.07 1.15 -13.49
N GLY A 111 6.30 2.05 -14.10
CA GLY A 111 6.18 2.18 -15.55
C GLY A 111 5.22 1.16 -16.16
N GLY A 112 4.67 1.50 -17.34
CA GLY A 112 3.62 0.72 -18.00
C GLY A 112 4.00 -0.73 -18.31
N GLU A 113 5.21 -0.95 -18.85
CA GLU A 113 5.71 -2.29 -19.16
C GLU A 113 5.83 -3.17 -17.92
N GLU A 114 6.29 -2.60 -16.80
CA GLU A 114 6.44 -3.38 -15.57
C GLU A 114 5.09 -3.71 -14.92
N ILE A 115 4.14 -2.78 -14.98
CA ILE A 115 2.76 -3.02 -14.54
C ILE A 115 2.14 -4.18 -15.32
N ARG A 116 2.36 -4.23 -16.64
CA ARG A 116 1.90 -5.33 -17.49
C ARG A 116 2.56 -6.65 -17.12
N ARG A 117 3.89 -6.66 -16.97
CA ARG A 117 4.68 -7.85 -16.60
C ARG A 117 4.28 -8.42 -15.23
N ARG A 118 4.15 -7.54 -14.22
CA ARG A 118 3.73 -7.91 -12.85
C ARG A 118 2.27 -8.34 -12.79
N GLY A 119 1.41 -7.70 -13.59
CA GLY A 119 0.00 -8.07 -13.71
C GLY A 119 -0.18 -9.51 -14.19
N ALA A 120 0.60 -9.94 -15.19
CA ALA A 120 0.57 -11.31 -15.71
C ALA A 120 1.06 -12.37 -14.70
N ARG A 121 1.79 -11.94 -13.65
CA ARG A 121 2.35 -12.82 -12.60
C ARG A 121 1.60 -12.74 -11.27
N GLU A 122 0.45 -12.05 -11.25
CA GLU A 122 -0.35 -11.90 -10.04
C GLU A 122 0.43 -11.27 -8.86
N ASP A 123 1.31 -10.32 -9.15
CA ASP A 123 2.12 -9.62 -8.15
C ASP A 123 1.27 -9.03 -7.02
N LYS A 124 1.50 -9.49 -5.77
CA LYS A 124 0.67 -9.12 -4.62
C LYS A 124 0.70 -7.61 -4.32
N PRO A 125 1.86 -6.91 -4.31
CA PRO A 125 1.90 -5.46 -4.13
C PRO A 125 1.07 -4.70 -5.18
N LEU A 126 1.27 -5.01 -6.47
CA LEU A 126 0.51 -4.36 -7.55
C LEU A 126 -0.99 -4.63 -7.44
N ARG A 127 -1.38 -5.88 -7.16
CA ARG A 127 -2.78 -6.26 -6.94
C ARG A 127 -3.39 -5.45 -5.81
N MET A 128 -2.70 -5.34 -4.68
CA MET A 128 -3.20 -4.61 -3.52
C MET A 128 -3.39 -3.12 -3.80
N VAL A 129 -2.46 -2.49 -4.53
CA VAL A 129 -2.62 -1.09 -4.97
C VAL A 129 -3.83 -0.91 -5.88
N LYS A 130 -4.04 -1.82 -6.84
CA LYS A 130 -5.25 -1.85 -7.68
C LYS A 130 -6.52 -2.03 -6.86
N THR A 131 -6.50 -2.89 -5.83
CA THR A 131 -7.64 -3.10 -4.92
C THR A 131 -7.98 -1.84 -4.14
N VAL A 132 -7.00 -1.08 -3.65
CA VAL A 132 -7.26 0.22 -2.99
C VAL A 132 -7.93 1.19 -3.96
N LEU A 133 -7.40 1.33 -5.18
CA LEU A 133 -7.97 2.21 -6.19
C LEU A 133 -9.41 1.82 -6.53
N HIS A 134 -9.65 0.53 -6.73
CA HIS A 134 -10.99 0.00 -6.98
C HIS A 134 -11.97 0.34 -5.86
N GLU A 135 -11.61 0.08 -4.60
CA GLU A 135 -12.51 0.33 -3.46
C GLU A 135 -12.82 1.83 -3.30
N VAL A 136 -11.83 2.70 -3.52
CA VAL A 136 -12.03 4.15 -3.48
C VAL A 136 -12.94 4.62 -4.62
N CYS A 137 -12.73 4.15 -5.86
CA CYS A 137 -13.62 4.44 -6.99
C CYS A 137 -15.04 3.96 -6.73
N LYS A 138 -15.21 2.76 -6.18
CA LYS A 138 -16.51 2.20 -5.81
C LYS A 138 -17.24 3.06 -4.77
N LEU A 139 -16.52 3.57 -3.76
CA LEU A 139 -17.12 4.38 -2.70
C LEU A 139 -17.47 5.81 -3.13
N LYS A 140 -16.66 6.42 -4.01
CA LYS A 140 -16.86 7.81 -4.45
C LYS A 140 -17.59 7.95 -5.78
N GLY A 141 -17.65 6.89 -6.59
CA GLY A 141 -18.20 6.93 -7.94
C GLY A 141 -17.49 7.98 -8.80
N SER A 142 -18.25 8.64 -9.68
CA SER A 142 -17.73 9.68 -10.58
C SER A 142 -17.11 10.88 -9.86
N ALA A 143 -17.48 11.15 -8.60
CA ALA A 143 -16.89 12.21 -7.79
C ALA A 143 -15.39 11.96 -7.53
N ILE A 144 -14.86 10.76 -7.79
CA ILE A 144 -13.44 10.48 -7.65
C ILE A 144 -12.56 11.39 -8.51
N HIS A 145 -13.06 11.85 -9.67
CA HIS A 145 -12.30 12.71 -10.56
C HIS A 145 -11.97 14.08 -9.94
N ASP A 146 -12.80 14.57 -9.01
CA ASP A 146 -12.52 15.84 -8.33
C ASP A 146 -11.23 15.80 -7.51
N TYR A 147 -10.83 14.61 -7.06
CA TYR A 147 -9.63 14.40 -6.25
C TYR A 147 -8.37 14.13 -7.09
N THR A 148 -8.50 14.03 -8.43
CA THR A 148 -7.39 13.72 -9.33
C THR A 148 -6.61 14.95 -9.78
N ARG A 149 -7.08 16.17 -9.47
CA ARG A 149 -6.51 17.43 -9.96
C ARG A 149 -5.07 17.68 -9.51
N THR A 150 -4.64 17.05 -8.41
CA THR A 150 -3.27 17.14 -7.89
C THR A 150 -2.29 16.18 -8.57
N ILE A 151 -2.78 15.32 -9.47
CA ILE A 151 -1.96 14.36 -10.21
C ILE A 151 -1.29 15.09 -11.39
N PRO A 152 0.04 15.03 -11.52
CA PRO A 152 0.73 15.58 -12.68
C PRO A 152 0.20 15.00 -13.99
N GLY A 153 -0.17 15.86 -14.95
CA GLY A 153 -0.73 15.47 -16.23
C GLY A 153 -2.22 15.12 -16.22
N ALA A 154 -2.96 15.51 -15.17
CA ALA A 154 -4.42 15.36 -15.11
C ALA A 154 -5.17 16.20 -16.17
N ASP A 155 -4.59 17.34 -16.56
CA ASP A 155 -5.10 18.30 -17.53
C ASP A 155 -4.75 17.95 -18.98
N LEU A 156 -3.89 16.94 -19.19
CA LEU A 156 -3.55 16.47 -20.53
C LEU A 156 -4.75 15.82 -21.23
N ASP A 157 -4.64 15.75 -22.56
CA ASP A 157 -5.55 14.98 -23.40
C ASP A 157 -5.69 13.55 -22.89
N PRO A 158 -6.88 12.92 -22.95
CA PRO A 158 -7.13 11.59 -22.39
C PRO A 158 -6.12 10.51 -22.83
N SER A 159 -5.57 10.60 -24.05
CA SER A 159 -4.57 9.66 -24.58
C SER A 159 -3.16 9.83 -23.96
N LEU A 160 -2.88 10.99 -23.37
CA LEU A 160 -1.60 11.35 -22.76
C LEU A 160 -1.64 11.36 -21.23
N ARG A 161 -2.82 11.12 -20.65
CA ARG A 161 -2.99 11.08 -19.19
C ARG A 161 -2.20 9.93 -18.56
N PRO A 162 -1.73 10.10 -17.32
CA PRO A 162 -1.07 9.04 -16.59
C PRO A 162 -1.92 7.78 -16.47
N ILE A 163 -1.26 6.63 -16.35
CA ILE A 163 -1.89 5.30 -16.35
C ILE A 163 -2.98 5.11 -15.27
N ILE A 164 -2.98 5.92 -14.21
CA ILE A 164 -4.03 5.88 -13.17
C ILE A 164 -5.41 6.22 -13.73
N PHE A 165 -5.52 7.11 -14.73
CA PHE A 165 -6.81 7.55 -15.28
C PHE A 165 -7.56 6.41 -15.99
N PRO A 166 -6.94 5.67 -16.94
CA PRO A 166 -7.57 4.47 -17.50
C PRO A 166 -8.04 3.45 -16.44
N TYR A 167 -7.32 3.30 -15.33
CA TYR A 167 -7.75 2.43 -14.23
C TYR A 167 -8.93 3.01 -13.44
N ILE A 168 -9.00 4.33 -13.25
CA ILE A 168 -10.16 4.97 -12.63
C ILE A 168 -11.38 4.76 -13.52
N ASP A 169 -11.28 5.09 -14.81
CA ASP A 169 -12.38 4.97 -15.77
C ASP A 169 -12.92 3.54 -15.85
N LEU A 170 -12.02 2.54 -15.88
CA LEU A 170 -12.39 1.12 -15.87
C LEU A 170 -13.15 0.71 -14.59
N ASN A 171 -12.84 1.31 -13.44
CA ASN A 171 -13.50 0.98 -12.17
C ASN A 171 -14.86 1.68 -11.99
N LEU A 172 -15.20 2.64 -12.86
CA LEU A 172 -16.47 3.37 -12.85
C LEU A 172 -17.51 2.81 -13.84
N GLN A 173 -17.11 1.83 -14.66
CA GLN A 173 -17.98 1.05 -15.55
C GLN A 173 -18.68 -0.07 -14.78
#